data_AF-A0A7W0ZEZ7-F1
#
_entry.id   AF-A0A7W0ZEZ7-F1
#
_cell.length_a   1.000
_cell.length_b   1.000
_cell.length_c   1.000
_cell.angle_alpha   90.00
_cell.angle_beta   90.00
_cell.angle_gamma   90.00
#
_symmetry.space_group_name_H-M   'P 1'
#
loop_
_entity.id
_entity.type
_entity.pdbx_description
1 polymer ?
#
loop_
_entity_poly.entity_id
_entity_poly.type
_entity_poly.pdbx_seq_one_letter_code
_entity_poly.pdbx_strand_id
1 'polypeptide(L)'
;MPDDGDLRRSARVDIDVIRDEALSCTKCPLAQGRTQVVWADGNLDSELLFIGEAPGFHEDKQGRPFVGAAGQLLDRLLGEIGLDRSSAAIVNVIKCRPPG
;
A
#
# COMPACT_ATOMS: atom_id res chain seq x y z
N MET A 1 12.02 -17.44 -29.37
CA MET A 1 11.38 -16.79 -28.21
C MET A 1 12.40 -16.90 -27.09
N PRO A 2 13.18 -15.85 -26.80
CA PRO A 2 14.09 -15.91 -25.67
C PRO A 2 13.26 -15.99 -24.38
N ASP A 3 13.71 -16.88 -23.51
CA ASP A 3 13.21 -17.17 -22.18
C ASP A 3 13.50 -15.97 -21.27
N ASP A 4 12.47 -15.21 -20.88
CA ASP A 4 12.55 -14.11 -19.90
C ASP A 4 12.75 -14.63 -18.45
N GLY A 5 13.17 -15.88 -18.30
CA GLY A 5 13.67 -16.43 -17.06
C GLY A 5 15.08 -15.93 -16.76
N ASP A 6 15.20 -14.79 -16.09
CA ASP A 6 16.16 -14.53 -14.99
C ASP A 6 16.33 -13.02 -14.69
N LEU A 7 15.29 -12.37 -14.16
CA LEU A 7 15.41 -11.03 -13.54
C LEU A 7 15.18 -11.05 -12.02
N ARG A 8 15.11 -12.22 -11.39
CA ARG A 8 14.64 -12.34 -9.99
C ARG A 8 15.54 -13.22 -9.12
N ARG A 9 16.74 -12.75 -8.80
CA ARG A 9 17.52 -13.26 -7.66
C ARG A 9 18.18 -12.15 -6.85
N SER A 10 17.40 -11.14 -6.46
CA SER A 10 17.68 -10.46 -5.20
C SER A 10 17.09 -11.30 -4.07
N ALA A 11 17.78 -11.41 -2.93
CA ALA A 11 17.28 -12.12 -1.76
C ALA A 11 15.84 -11.67 -1.48
N ARG A 12 14.87 -12.59 -1.60
CA ARG A 12 13.47 -12.29 -1.31
C ARG A 12 13.41 -11.88 0.16
N VAL A 13 13.20 -10.60 0.41
CA VAL A 13 12.92 -10.11 1.75
C VAL A 13 11.50 -10.56 2.08
N ASP A 14 11.33 -11.20 3.22
CA ASP A 14 10.03 -11.64 3.70
C ASP A 14 9.14 -10.42 3.94
N ILE A 15 8.00 -10.37 3.25
CA ILE A 15 7.08 -9.23 3.31
C ILE A 15 6.48 -9.05 4.70
N ASP A 16 6.34 -10.14 5.47
CA ASP A 16 5.85 -10.08 6.84
C ASP A 16 6.87 -9.40 7.76
N VAL A 17 8.16 -9.62 7.54
CA VAL A 17 9.23 -8.90 8.27
C VAL A 17 9.15 -7.40 7.99
N ILE A 18 8.98 -6.99 6.72
CA ILE A 18 8.85 -5.56 6.38
C ILE A 18 7.56 -4.97 6.94
N ARG A 19 6.47 -5.74 6.96
CA ARG A 19 5.21 -5.32 7.58
C ARG A 19 5.42 -5.02 9.06
N ASP A 20 6.03 -5.93 9.81
CA ASP A 20 6.25 -5.76 11.25
C ASP A 20 7.19 -4.58 11.56
N GLU A 21 8.23 -4.39 10.76
CA GLU A 21 9.10 -3.21 10.84
C GLU A 21 8.34 -1.90 10.56
N ALA A 22 7.45 -1.91 9.57
CA ALA A 22 6.65 -0.73 9.24
C ALA A 22 5.64 -0.41 10.34
N LEU A 23 4.92 -1.41 10.87
CA LEU A 23 3.91 -1.24 11.92
C LEU A 23 4.50 -0.67 13.21
N SER A 24 5.74 -1.07 13.55
CA SER A 24 6.47 -0.60 14.74
C SER A 24 7.28 0.67 14.52
N CYS A 25 7.31 1.22 13.29
CA CYS A 25 8.22 2.30 12.93
C CYS A 25 7.99 3.60 13.72
N THR A 26 9.09 4.17 14.20
CA THR A 26 9.14 5.48 14.89
C THR A 26 10.26 6.39 14.34
N LYS A 27 10.78 6.09 13.14
CA LYS A 27 11.98 6.72 12.55
C LYS A 27 11.78 8.19 12.11
N CYS A 28 10.57 8.75 12.16
CA CYS A 28 10.29 10.14 11.78
C CYS A 28 9.17 10.77 12.63
N PRO A 29 9.03 12.12 12.62
CA PRO A 29 8.02 12.81 13.43
C PRO A 29 6.56 12.42 13.16
N LEU A 30 6.25 11.94 11.94
CA LEU A 30 4.89 11.49 11.59
C LEU A 30 4.39 10.36 12.49
N ALA A 31 5.32 9.63 13.11
CA ALA A 31 4.98 8.59 14.05
C ALA A 31 4.15 9.09 15.24
N GLN A 32 4.32 10.36 15.64
CA GLN A 32 3.65 10.97 16.79
C GLN A 32 2.23 11.43 16.47
N GLY A 33 1.94 11.73 15.20
CA GLY A 33 0.65 12.30 14.78
C GLY A 33 -0.33 11.28 14.18
N ARG A 34 0.14 10.08 13.82
CA ARG A 34 -0.71 9.02 13.27
C ARG A 34 -1.55 8.34 14.36
N THR A 35 -2.73 7.85 13.99
CA THR A 35 -3.47 6.88 14.81
C THR A 35 -2.83 5.51 14.68
N GLN A 36 -2.51 5.09 13.45
CA GLN A 36 -1.82 3.84 13.18
C GLN A 36 -1.06 3.90 11.85
N VAL A 37 -0.22 2.90 11.60
CA VAL A 37 0.46 2.75 10.32
C VAL A 37 -0.52 2.20 9.29
N VAL A 38 -0.52 2.76 8.08
CA VAL A 38 -1.30 2.25 6.95
C VAL A 38 -0.35 1.49 6.03
N TRP A 39 -0.35 0.15 6.17
CA TRP A 39 0.62 -0.72 5.51
C TRP A 39 0.36 -0.87 4.01
N ALA A 40 -0.66 -1.66 3.66
CA ALA A 40 -1.04 -2.03 2.31
C ALA A 40 -2.47 -2.59 2.30
N ASP A 41 -3.04 -2.75 1.10
CA ASP A 41 -4.30 -3.47 0.85
C ASP A 41 -4.21 -4.23 -0.49
N GLY A 42 -5.20 -5.08 -0.76
CA GLY A 42 -5.29 -5.88 -1.97
C GLY A 42 -4.38 -7.09 -1.95
N ASN A 43 -3.88 -7.48 -3.13
CA ASN A 43 -3.02 -8.66 -3.30
C ASN A 43 -1.54 -8.24 -3.47
N LEU A 44 -0.73 -8.47 -2.44
CA LEU A 44 0.71 -8.16 -2.43
C LEU A 44 1.52 -9.01 -3.42
N ASP A 45 0.97 -10.13 -3.90
CA ASP A 45 1.57 -10.95 -4.95
C ASP A 45 1.12 -10.56 -6.37
N SER A 46 0.29 -9.51 -6.50
CA SER A 46 -0.15 -9.01 -7.82
C SER A 46 1.01 -8.40 -8.62
N GLU A 47 0.93 -8.52 -9.94
CA GLU A 47 1.82 -7.84 -10.88
C GLU A 47 1.53 -6.33 -10.99
N LEU A 48 0.35 -5.89 -10.53
CA LEU A 48 -0.09 -4.50 -10.55
C LEU A 48 0.05 -3.88 -9.16
N LEU A 49 0.74 -2.74 -9.07
CA LEU A 49 0.95 -1.98 -7.84
C LEU A 49 0.48 -0.52 -8.03
N PHE A 50 -0.46 -0.08 -7.19
CA PHE A 50 -0.84 1.32 -7.07
C PHE A 50 -0.13 1.95 -5.88
N ILE A 51 0.50 3.11 -6.11
CA ILE A 51 1.25 3.85 -5.10
C ILE A 51 0.67 5.27 -4.98
N GLY A 52 0.09 5.59 -3.84
CA GLY A 52 -0.28 6.95 -3.45
C GLY A 52 0.81 7.65 -2.64
N GLU A 53 0.58 8.92 -2.30
CA GLU A 53 1.54 9.73 -1.54
C GLU A 53 1.55 9.35 -0.06
N ALA A 54 0.43 9.55 0.62
CA ALA A 54 0.31 9.38 2.06
C ALA A 54 -1.13 9.04 2.49
N PRO A 55 -1.34 8.50 3.70
CA PRO A 55 -2.68 8.20 4.21
C PRO A 55 -3.43 9.47 4.60
N GLY A 56 -4.73 9.52 4.29
CA GLY A 56 -5.65 10.54 4.77
C GLY A 56 -6.24 10.19 6.14
N PHE A 57 -7.22 10.99 6.59
CA PHE A 57 -7.86 10.82 7.89
C PHE A 57 -8.59 9.47 8.03
N HIS A 58 -9.33 9.05 7.00
CA HIS A 58 -10.07 7.79 7.05
C HIS A 58 -9.14 6.58 6.98
N GLU A 59 -8.09 6.68 6.17
CA GLU A 59 -7.04 5.66 6.04
C GLU A 59 -6.32 5.47 7.38
N ASP A 60 -5.90 6.55 8.03
CA ASP A 60 -5.24 6.52 9.33
C ASP A 60 -6.13 5.91 10.42
N LYS A 61 -7.44 6.18 10.40
CA LYS A 61 -8.38 5.58 11.34
C LYS A 61 -8.65 4.10 11.08
N GLN A 62 -8.62 3.66 9.83
CA GLN A 62 -8.97 2.28 9.44
C GLN A 62 -7.75 1.37 9.26
N GLY A 63 -6.53 1.93 9.19
CA GLY A 63 -5.31 1.17 8.91
C GLY A 63 -5.22 0.68 7.46
N ARG A 64 -6.07 1.20 6.56
CA ARG A 64 -6.22 0.73 5.17
C ARG A 64 -6.04 1.86 4.17
N PRO A 65 -5.20 1.69 3.13
CA PRO A 65 -4.99 2.72 2.12
C PRO A 65 -6.20 2.87 1.18
N PHE A 66 -6.38 4.09 0.65
CA PHE A 66 -7.42 4.43 -0.33
C PHE A 66 -8.83 4.02 0.12
N VAL A 67 -9.28 4.45 1.30
CA VAL A 67 -10.67 4.20 1.79
C VAL A 67 -11.55 5.45 1.74
N GLY A 68 -10.97 6.62 1.51
CA GLY A 68 -11.69 7.88 1.27
C GLY A 68 -12.21 8.03 -0.17
N ALA A 69 -12.54 9.27 -0.54
CA ALA A 69 -13.11 9.59 -1.86
C ALA A 69 -12.21 9.19 -3.04
N ALA A 70 -10.89 9.37 -2.92
CA ALA A 70 -9.93 8.92 -3.94
C ALA A 70 -9.93 7.40 -4.10
N GLY A 71 -10.13 6.66 -3.01
CA GLY A 71 -10.26 5.21 -3.03
C GLY A 71 -11.53 4.73 -3.71
N GLN A 72 -12.66 5.38 -3.41
CA GLN A 72 -13.92 5.09 -4.10
C GLN A 72 -13.84 5.39 -5.60
N LEU A 73 -13.08 6.41 -6.00
CA LEU A 73 -12.80 6.66 -7.41
C LEU A 73 -11.94 5.54 -8.02
N LEU A 74 -10.86 5.13 -7.36
CA LEU A 74 -10.03 4.01 -7.79
C LEU A 74 -10.86 2.73 -7.98
N ASP A 75 -11.69 2.38 -7.00
CA ASP A 75 -12.53 1.18 -7.05
C ASP A 75 -13.50 1.21 -8.24
N ARG A 76 -14.09 2.38 -8.54
CA ARG A 76 -14.93 2.55 -9.73
C ARG A 76 -14.15 2.37 -11.04
N LEU A 77 -12.98 2.99 -11.15
CA LEU A 77 -12.14 2.89 -12.35
C LEU A 77 -11.63 1.46 -12.58
N LEU A 78 -11.29 0.73 -11.52
CA LEU A 78 -10.96 -0.70 -11.60
C LEU A 78 -12.17 -1.49 -12.10
N GLY A 79 -13.36 -1.21 -11.56
CA GLY A 79 -14.61 -1.85 -12.00
C GLY A 79 -14.93 -1.62 -13.47
N GLU A 80 -14.65 -0.43 -14.01
CA GLU A 80 -14.86 -0.10 -15.43
C GLU A 80 -13.99 -0.95 -16.38
N ILE A 81 -12.86 -1.45 -15.91
CA ILE A 81 -11.97 -2.35 -16.66
C ILE A 81 -12.08 -3.82 -16.22
N GLY A 82 -13.11 -4.17 -15.45
CA GLY A 82 -13.37 -5.54 -15.01
C GLY A 82 -12.40 -6.06 -13.93
N LEU A 83 -11.72 -5.16 -13.23
CA LEU A 83 -10.84 -5.48 -12.11
C LEU A 83 -11.47 -5.07 -10.78
N ASP A 84 -10.90 -5.57 -9.68
CA ASP A 84 -11.24 -5.16 -8.32
C ASP A 84 -9.97 -4.90 -7.50
N ARG A 85 -10.14 -4.54 -6.22
CA ARG A 85 -9.02 -4.27 -5.31
C ARG A 85 -8.14 -5.49 -5.06
N SER A 86 -8.64 -6.71 -5.22
CA SER A 86 -7.84 -7.94 -5.08
C SER A 86 -6.94 -8.17 -6.29
N SER A 87 -7.19 -7.46 -7.40
CA SER A 87 -6.40 -7.54 -8.62
C SER A 87 -5.08 -6.76 -8.55
N ALA A 88 -4.84 -5.98 -7.49
CA ALA A 88 -3.64 -5.15 -7.34
C ALA A 88 -3.15 -5.09 -5.89
N ALA A 89 -1.87 -4.79 -5.72
CA ALA A 89 -1.33 -4.29 -4.46
C ALA A 89 -1.57 -2.78 -4.39
N ILE A 90 -1.99 -2.28 -3.23
CA ILE A 90 -2.28 -0.85 -3.03
C ILE A 90 -1.52 -0.36 -1.80
N VAL A 91 -0.66 0.64 -1.99
CA VAL A 91 0.19 1.20 -0.94
C VAL A 91 0.32 2.72 -1.05
N ASN A 92 0.88 3.34 -0.01
CA ASN A 92 1.40 4.69 -0.08
C ASN A 92 2.93 4.70 0.09
N VAL A 93 3.59 5.73 -0.45
CA VAL A 93 5.01 6.03 -0.22
C VAL A 93 5.26 6.26 1.26
N ILE A 94 4.44 7.13 1.88
CA ILE A 94 4.47 7.41 3.31
C ILE A 94 3.43 6.53 4.00
N LYS A 95 3.81 5.90 5.12
CA LYS A 95 2.91 4.96 5.86
C LYS A 95 2.15 5.60 7.02
N CYS A 96 2.42 6.86 7.32
CA CYS A 96 1.84 7.63 8.42
C CYS A 96 1.15 8.87 7.86
N ARG A 97 -0.02 9.24 8.38
CA ARG A 97 -0.71 10.47 7.97
C ARG A 97 0.12 11.72 8.32
N PRO A 98 0.42 12.60 7.34
CA PRO A 98 1.02 13.91 7.61
C PRO A 98 0.06 14.84 8.37
N PRO A 99 0.57 15.81 9.15
CA PRO A 99 -0.26 16.82 9.79
C PRO A 99 -0.95 17.69 8.73
N GLY A 100 -2.25 17.96 8.93
CA GLY A 100 -3.11 18.74 8.06
C GLY A 100 -4.52 18.84 8.63
#